data_AF-A0AAE5QUM2-F1
#
_entry.id   AF-A0AAE5QUM2-F1
#
_cell.length_a   1.000
_cell.length_b   1.000
_cell.length_c   1.000
_cell.angle_alpha   90.00
_cell.angle_beta   90.00
_cell.angle_gamma   90.00
#
_symmetry.space_group_name_H-M   'P 1'
#
loop_
_entity.id
_entity.type
_entity.pdbx_description
1 polymer ?
#
loop_
_entity_poly.entity_id
_entity_poly.type
_entity_poly.pdbx_seq_one_letter_code
_entity_poly.pdbx_strand_id
1 'polypeptide(L)'
;MSRLFQLSNEESWECEVLDEVAENILPPRFVDGSPLTHLTLETYTYYNNELHDLSIYPFLMYANNQLISVGYLDHFDMDFLYLTDTKNTIIDERHLLQNGGE
;
A
#
# COMPACT_ATOMS: atom_id res chain seq x y z
N MET A 1 -9.64 -5.87 -2.02
CA MET A 1 -8.97 -6.07 -0.71
C MET A 1 -9.78 -6.99 0.19
N SER A 2 -11.03 -6.69 0.58
CA SER A 2 -11.81 -7.60 1.45
C SER A 2 -11.94 -9.03 0.91
N ARG A 3 -12.20 -9.20 -0.39
CA ARG A 3 -12.22 -10.52 -1.03
C ARG A 3 -10.88 -11.25 -1.01
N LEU A 4 -9.77 -10.52 -1.15
CA LEU A 4 -8.41 -11.11 -1.17
C LEU A 4 -8.10 -11.80 0.16
N PHE A 5 -8.57 -11.20 1.27
CA PHE A 5 -8.33 -11.70 2.62
C PHE A 5 -9.56 -12.35 3.26
N GLN A 6 -10.60 -12.62 2.46
CA GLN A 6 -11.86 -13.24 2.91
C GLN A 6 -12.51 -12.53 4.11
N LEU A 7 -12.36 -11.20 4.19
CA LEU A 7 -12.86 -10.39 5.30
C LEU A 7 -14.38 -10.33 5.31
N SER A 8 -14.95 -10.30 6.51
CA SER A 8 -16.36 -10.00 6.72
C SER A 8 -16.61 -8.56 6.23
N ASN A 9 -17.44 -8.38 5.21
CA ASN A 9 -17.73 -7.04 4.65
C ASN A 9 -18.64 -6.19 5.59
N GLU A 10 -18.71 -6.54 6.87
CA GLU A 10 -19.68 -6.00 7.82
C GLU A 10 -19.11 -4.84 8.65
N GLU A 11 -17.78 -4.76 8.80
CA GLU A 11 -17.12 -3.69 9.54
C GLU A 11 -16.61 -2.57 8.61
N SER A 12 -16.80 -1.32 9.04
CA SER A 12 -16.17 -0.16 8.40
C SER A 12 -14.69 -0.09 8.73
N TRP A 13 -13.86 0.20 7.73
CA TRP A 13 -12.43 0.42 7.95
C TRP A 13 -12.17 1.86 8.37
N GLU A 14 -11.34 2.03 9.39
CA GLU A 14 -10.75 3.31 9.75
C GLU A 14 -9.49 3.55 8.91
N CYS A 15 -9.03 4.80 8.87
CA CYS A 15 -7.88 5.21 8.07
C CYS A 15 -6.98 6.13 8.89
N GLU A 16 -5.73 5.73 9.03
CA GLU A 16 -4.66 6.55 9.59
C GLU A 16 -3.87 7.20 8.45
N VAL A 17 -3.61 8.51 8.57
CA VAL A 17 -2.89 9.28 7.56
C VAL A 17 -1.62 9.86 8.17
N LEU A 18 -0.48 9.61 7.52
CA LEU A 18 0.84 10.07 7.96
C LEU A 18 1.69 10.49 6.76
N ASP A 19 2.43 11.58 6.94
CA ASP A 19 3.45 12.03 5.98
C ASP A 19 4.82 11.52 6.42
N GLU A 20 5.53 10.82 5.53
CA GLU A 20 6.85 10.28 5.85
C GLU A 20 7.72 10.18 4.59
N VAL A 21 9.04 10.21 4.73
CA VAL A 21 9.96 10.11 3.59
C VAL A 21 9.98 8.68 3.05
N ALA A 22 10.04 8.53 1.71
CA ALA A 22 9.97 7.24 1.05
C ALA A 22 11.01 6.23 1.57
N GLU A 23 12.21 6.67 1.94
CA GLU A 23 13.27 5.84 2.50
C GLU A 23 12.91 5.15 3.83
N ASN A 24 12.01 5.75 4.60
CA ASN A 24 11.60 5.22 5.90
C ASN A 24 10.48 4.17 5.79
N ILE A 25 9.83 4.08 4.62
CA ILE A 25 8.65 3.24 4.41
C ILE A 25 8.91 2.15 3.38
N LEU A 26 9.48 2.52 2.23
CA LEU A 26 9.64 1.65 1.09
C LEU A 26 10.98 0.90 1.13
N PRO A 27 11.04 -0.35 0.63
CA PRO A 27 12.29 -1.07 0.50
C PRO A 27 13.35 -0.28 -0.31
N PRO A 28 14.63 -0.24 0.13
CA PRO A 28 15.68 0.56 -0.52
C PRO A 28 15.84 0.29 -2.02
N ARG A 29 15.62 -0.96 -2.46
CA ARG A 29 15.65 -1.35 -3.88
C ARG A 29 14.72 -0.56 -4.79
N PHE A 30 13.66 0.05 -4.24
CA PHE A 30 12.70 0.86 -4.99
C PHE A 30 12.97 2.36 -4.84
N VAL A 31 13.77 2.77 -3.84
CA VAL A 31 14.00 4.17 -3.51
C VAL A 31 15.38 4.64 -4.00
N ASP A 32 16.42 3.84 -3.78
CA ASP A 32 17.81 4.19 -4.03
C ASP A 32 18.05 4.53 -5.52
N GLY A 33 18.42 5.78 -5.79
CA GLY A 33 18.69 6.26 -7.16
C GLY A 33 17.46 6.44 -8.03
N SER A 34 16.25 6.31 -7.46
CA SER A 34 14.98 6.57 -8.14
C SER A 34 14.50 8.01 -7.89
N PRO A 35 13.49 8.49 -8.64
CA PRO A 35 12.84 9.76 -8.32
C PRO A 35 12.09 9.78 -6.98
N LEU A 36 11.95 8.63 -6.28
CA LEU A 36 11.37 8.57 -4.94
C LEU A 36 12.36 8.98 -3.84
N THR A 37 13.67 9.06 -4.12
CA THR A 37 14.65 9.49 -3.11
C THR A 37 14.29 10.88 -2.56
N HIS A 38 14.23 11.01 -1.24
CA HIS A 38 13.87 12.19 -0.47
C HIS A 38 12.44 12.72 -0.69
N LEU A 39 11.59 11.94 -1.36
CA LEU A 39 10.20 12.31 -1.60
C LEU A 39 9.38 12.00 -0.36
N THR A 40 8.64 13.01 0.14
CA THR A 40 7.62 12.78 1.18
C THR A 40 6.39 12.14 0.54
N LEU A 41 5.96 11.03 1.14
CA LEU A 41 4.76 10.29 0.77
C LEU A 41 3.69 10.53 1.83
N GLU A 42 2.49 10.89 1.38
CA GLU A 42 1.28 10.84 2.19
C GLU A 42 0.78 9.39 2.17
N THR A 43 0.82 8.75 3.33
CA THR A 43 0.46 7.34 3.50
C THR A 43 -0.89 7.21 4.19
N TYR A 44 -1.75 6.39 3.61
CA TYR A 44 -3.09 6.07 4.12
C TYR A 44 -3.09 4.60 4.48
N THR A 45 -3.14 4.26 5.77
CA THR A 45 -3.16 2.88 6.25
C THR A 45 -4.53 2.57 6.81
N TYR A 46 -5.17 1.54 6.28
CA TYR A 46 -6.52 1.14 6.68
C TYR A 46 -6.45 0.04 7.74
N TYR A 47 -7.34 0.11 8.73
CA TYR A 47 -7.41 -0.87 9.80
C TYR A 47 -8.84 -0.99 10.36
N ASN A 48 -9.11 -2.14 10.98
CA ASN A 48 -10.23 -2.42 11.88
C ASN A 48 -9.83 -3.60 12.76
N ASN A 49 -10.74 -4.10 13.60
CA ASN A 49 -10.44 -5.23 14.48
C ASN A 49 -10.08 -6.49 13.67
N GLU A 50 -10.85 -6.81 12.63
CA GLU A 50 -10.61 -7.99 11.80
C GLU A 50 -9.24 -7.94 11.08
N LEU A 51 -8.89 -6.80 10.49
CA LEU A 51 -7.59 -6.57 9.85
C LEU A 51 -6.44 -6.68 10.86
N HIS A 52 -6.62 -6.11 12.05
CA HIS A 52 -5.63 -6.17 13.12
C HIS A 52 -5.39 -7.62 13.59
N ASP A 53 -6.47 -8.37 13.81
CA ASP A 53 -6.42 -9.77 14.23
C ASP A 53 -5.71 -10.65 13.19
N LEU A 54 -5.89 -10.35 11.90
CA LEU A 54 -5.21 -11.03 10.80
C LEU A 54 -3.81 -10.48 10.49
N SER A 55 -3.39 -9.41 11.18
CA SER A 55 -2.13 -8.70 10.91
C SER A 55 -1.99 -8.23 9.46
N ILE A 56 -3.10 -7.76 8.86
CA ILE A 56 -3.16 -7.25 7.50
C ILE A 56 -3.45 -5.74 7.53
N TYR A 57 -2.64 -4.93 6.85
CA TYR A 57 -2.80 -3.48 6.82
C TYR A 57 -2.73 -2.95 5.39
N PRO A 58 -3.88 -2.84 4.71
CA PRO A 58 -3.97 -2.24 3.39
C PRO A 58 -3.47 -0.79 3.42
N PHE A 59 -2.72 -0.38 2.41
CA PHE A 59 -2.23 0.99 2.32
C PHE A 59 -2.34 1.58 0.92
N LEU A 60 -2.42 2.91 0.89
CA LEU A 60 -2.24 3.74 -0.30
C LEU A 60 -1.15 4.77 0.00
N MET A 61 -0.32 5.07 -1.00
CA MET A 61 0.70 6.12 -0.89
C MET A 61 0.56 7.11 -2.03
N TYR A 62 0.58 8.40 -1.71
CA TYR A 62 0.53 9.49 -2.67
C TYR A 62 1.74 10.42 -2.51
N ALA A 63 2.11 11.08 -3.59
CA ALA A 63 3.01 12.22 -3.56
C ALA A 63 2.51 13.25 -4.55
N ASN A 64 2.33 14.51 -4.12
CA ASN A 64 1.83 15.59 -4.98
C ASN A 64 0.52 15.22 -5.74
N ASN A 65 -0.45 14.62 -5.04
CA ASN A 65 -1.70 14.10 -5.60
C ASN A 65 -1.56 13.01 -6.68
N GLN A 66 -0.36 12.47 -6.89
CA GLN A 66 -0.12 11.30 -7.75
C GLN A 66 -0.08 10.04 -6.89
N LEU A 67 -0.81 9.00 -7.32
CA LEU A 67 -0.76 7.67 -6.69
C LEU A 67 0.62 7.05 -6.94
N ILE A 68 1.33 6.75 -5.86
CA ILE A 68 2.66 6.14 -5.88
C ILE A 68 2.57 4.63 -5.66
N SER A 69 1.75 4.20 -4.71
CA SER A 69 1.67 2.79 -4.34
C SER A 69 0.27 2.38 -3.88
N VAL A 70 -0.09 1.13 -4.18
CA VAL A 70 -1.22 0.41 -3.59
C VAL A 70 -0.69 -0.93 -3.11
N GLY A 71 -0.95 -1.28 -1.86
CA GLY A 71 -0.45 -2.53 -1.29
C GLY A 71 -1.10 -2.88 0.03
N TYR A 72 -0.47 -3.80 0.72
CA TYR A 72 -0.82 -4.18 2.08
C TYR A 72 0.42 -4.69 2.80
N LEU A 73 0.39 -4.54 4.13
CA LEU A 73 1.27 -5.33 5.00
C LEU A 73 0.56 -6.65 5.29
N ASP A 74 1.26 -7.77 5.18
CA ASP A 74 0.84 -9.09 5.67
C ASP A 74 1.90 -9.55 6.68
N HIS A 75 1.52 -9.64 7.96
CA HIS A 75 2.46 -9.90 9.06
C HIS A 75 3.67 -8.94 9.03
N PHE A 76 3.43 -7.68 8.67
CA PHE A 76 4.43 -6.60 8.50
C PHE A 76 5.37 -6.74 7.29
N ASP A 77 5.22 -7.78 6.47
CA ASP A 77 5.86 -7.85 5.17
C ASP A 77 5.05 -7.06 4.14
N MET A 78 5.74 -6.24 3.34
CA MET A 78 5.10 -5.31 2.43
C MET A 78 4.91 -5.93 1.04
N ASP A 79 3.64 -6.09 0.65
CA ASP A 79 3.25 -6.53 -0.68
C ASP A 79 2.62 -5.41 -1.50
N PHE A 80 2.95 -5.38 -2.79
CA PHE A 80 2.58 -4.32 -3.72
C PHE A 80 1.66 -4.86 -4.81
N LEU A 81 0.51 -4.21 -4.97
CA LEU A 81 -0.36 -4.39 -6.13
C LEU A 81 -0.08 -3.34 -7.21
N TYR A 82 0.48 -2.20 -6.83
CA TYR A 82 0.91 -1.15 -7.74
C TYR A 82 2.06 -0.39 -7.11
N LEU A 83 3.08 -0.07 -7.93
CA LEU A 83 4.19 0.79 -7.52
C LEU A 83 4.72 1.55 -8.74
N THR A 84 4.87 2.87 -8.61
CA THR A 84 5.57 3.71 -9.59
C THR A 84 6.63 4.55 -8.92
N ASP A 85 7.72 4.79 -9.64
CA ASP A 85 8.76 5.73 -9.21
C ASP A 85 8.48 7.18 -9.67
N THR A 86 7.23 7.51 -10.00
CA THR A 86 6.72 8.72 -10.69
C THR A 86 6.98 8.80 -12.20
N LYS A 87 7.99 8.11 -12.73
CA LYS A 87 8.35 8.14 -14.16
C LYS A 87 7.96 6.85 -14.89
N ASN A 88 8.14 5.72 -14.22
CA ASN A 88 7.93 4.38 -14.69
C ASN A 88 7.04 3.62 -13.72
N THR A 89 6.20 2.76 -14.26
CA THR A 89 5.50 1.76 -13.46
C THR A 89 6.47 0.61 -13.18
N ILE A 90 6.74 0.34 -11.91
CA ILE A 90 7.61 -0.75 -11.45
C ILE A 90 6.79 -2.04 -11.29
N ILE A 91 5.59 -1.94 -10.69
CA ILE A 91 4.67 -3.05 -10.43
C ILE A 91 3.26 -2.63 -10.83
N ASP A 92 2.52 -3.48 -11.54
CA ASP A 92 1.09 -3.28 -11.85
C ASP A 92 0.31 -4.60 -11.86
N GLU A 93 -0.07 -5.04 -10.66
CA GLU A 93 -0.88 -6.23 -10.39
C GLU A 93 -2.30 -5.84 -9.98
N ARG A 94 -2.76 -4.62 -10.30
CA ARG A 94 -4.09 -4.12 -9.90
C ARG A 94 -5.24 -4.96 -10.45
N HIS A 95 -5.00 -5.76 -11.48
CA HIS A 95 -5.97 -6.72 -11.99
C HIS A 95 -6.37 -7.77 -10.93
N LEU A 96 -5.49 -8.08 -9.96
CA LEU A 96 -5.79 -8.96 -8.83
C LEU A 96 -6.87 -8.39 -7.90
N LEU A 97 -7.05 -7.06 -7.87
CA LEU A 97 -8.14 -6.42 -7.11
C LEU A 97 -9.52 -6.75 -7.68
N GLN A 98 -9.61 -7.02 -8.99
CA GLN A 98 -10.86 -7.32 -9.68
C GLN A 98 -11.21 -8.80 -9.57
N ASN A 99 -10.21 -9.67 -9.67
CA ASN A 99 -10.41 -11.11 -9.74
C ASN A 99 -10.37 -11.81 -8.37
N GLY A 100 -9.86 -11.14 -7.33
CA GLY A 100 -9.89 -11.64 -5.96
C GLY A 100 -9.34 -13.05 -5.83
N GLY A 101 -8.11 -13.29 -6.32
CA GLY A 101 -7.39 -14.57 -6.23
C GLY A 101 -8.23 -15.78 -6.63
N GLU A 102 -8.14 -16.21 -7.90
CA GLU A 102 -8.75 -17.48 -8.33
C GLU A 102 -8.30 -18.67 -7.47
#